data_AF-A0A2C9L2R4-F1
#
_entry.id   AF-A0A2C9L2R4-F1
#
_cell.length_a   1.000
_cell.length_b   1.000
_cell.length_c   1.000
_cell.angle_alpha   90.00
_cell.angle_beta   90.00
_cell.angle_gamma   90.00
#
_symmetry.space_group_name_H-M   'P 1'
#
loop_
_entity.id
_entity.type
_entity.pdbx_description
1 polymer ?
#
loop_
_entity_poly.entity_id
_entity_poly.type
_entity_poly.pdbx_seq_one_letter_code
_entity_poly.pdbx_strand_id
1 'polypeptide(L)'
;MALHLPAEKFLNKVTPMVEACLKSPEASTRRAAYLIMAVIVEGCGDFVMTRMLSQMLHTVCQGLSDPSHIVRNAALFAVGQFSEHLQPDISKYASELLPILFQYLNKSMEEMEKNPKGVVKSHYALEMFCENLGVGILPYLPDLMSYLLNVIKNCHLHKPKELAISAIGAAANAAKEKMTPYFKDILELFKVYLTGESTEEDNEEMKKLQLAAIDTLA
;
A
#
# COMPACT_ATOMS: atom_id res chain seq x y z
N MET A 1 3.30 22.52 10.64
CA MET A 1 4.07 23.58 9.93
C MET A 1 3.87 23.55 8.43
N ALA A 2 3.98 22.39 7.76
CA ALA A 2 3.74 22.28 6.31
C ALA A 2 2.36 22.80 5.87
N LEU A 3 1.30 22.50 6.65
CA LEU A 3 -0.07 22.98 6.40
C LEU A 3 -0.28 24.51 6.60
N HIS A 4 0.69 25.23 7.15
CA HIS A 4 0.56 26.66 7.50
C HIS A 4 1.59 27.54 6.80
N LEU A 5 2.42 26.98 5.93
CA LEU A 5 3.42 27.69 5.14
C LEU A 5 3.13 27.47 3.65
N PRO A 6 3.40 28.44 2.76
CA PRO A 6 3.30 28.20 1.33
C PRO A 6 4.16 27.01 0.91
N ALA A 7 3.55 25.99 0.29
CA ALA A 7 4.19 24.72 -0.05
C ALA A 7 5.51 24.92 -0.79
N GLU A 8 5.55 25.85 -1.74
CA GLU A 8 6.76 26.21 -2.50
C GLU A 8 7.93 26.65 -1.60
N LYS A 9 7.68 27.54 -0.63
CA LYS A 9 8.73 28.05 0.27
C LYS A 9 9.26 26.93 1.17
N PHE A 10 8.37 26.08 1.65
CA PHE A 10 8.72 24.93 2.48
C PHE A 10 9.55 23.92 1.68
N LEU A 11 9.07 23.51 0.51
CA LEU A 11 9.73 22.53 -0.35
C LEU A 11 11.09 23.00 -0.88
N ASN A 12 11.23 24.28 -1.21
CA ASN A 12 12.53 24.85 -1.63
C ASN A 12 13.61 24.74 -0.53
N LYS A 13 13.22 24.67 0.75
CA LYS A 13 14.15 24.47 1.87
C LYS A 13 14.37 23.00 2.20
N VAL A 14 13.33 22.18 2.11
CA VAL A 14 13.39 20.77 2.51
C VAL A 14 14.00 19.89 1.42
N THR A 15 13.72 20.14 0.14
CA THR A 15 14.17 19.30 -0.98
C THR A 15 15.69 19.08 -0.99
N PRO A 16 16.56 20.11 -0.84
CA PRO A 16 18.00 19.90 -0.80
C PRO A 16 18.45 19.03 0.39
N MET A 17 17.75 19.11 1.52
CA MET A 17 18.05 18.29 2.70
C MET A 17 17.65 16.82 2.45
N VAL A 18 16.50 16.59 1.82
CA VAL A 18 16.05 15.25 1.41
C VAL A 18 17.04 14.63 0.43
N GLU A 19 17.48 15.37 -0.58
CA GLU A 19 18.48 14.92 -1.56
C GLU A 19 19.82 14.54 -0.92
N ALA A 20 20.28 15.32 0.07
CA ALA A 20 21.47 14.99 0.83
C ALA A 20 21.29 13.71 1.65
N CYS A 21 20.13 13.55 2.31
CA CYS A 21 19.82 12.35 3.09
C CYS A 21 19.74 11.09 2.23
N LEU A 22 19.19 11.18 1.02
CA LEU A 22 19.10 10.06 0.06
C LEU A 22 20.48 9.52 -0.34
N LYS A 23 21.50 10.38 -0.38
CA LYS A 23 22.88 10.02 -0.75
C LYS A 23 23.74 9.55 0.43
N SER A 24 23.17 9.52 1.64
CA SER A 24 23.92 9.16 2.84
C SER A 24 24.36 7.68 2.81
N PRO A 25 25.60 7.36 3.25
CA PRO A 25 26.01 5.97 3.43
C PRO A 25 25.17 5.26 4.51
N GLU A 26 24.63 6.01 5.46
CA GLU A 26 23.88 5.50 6.60
C GLU A 26 22.42 5.20 6.22
N ALA A 27 22.01 3.94 6.39
CA ALA A 27 20.68 3.46 6.02
C ALA A 27 19.56 4.16 6.80
N SER A 28 19.78 4.47 8.08
CA SER A 28 18.80 5.21 8.89
C SER A 28 18.55 6.63 8.37
N THR A 29 19.57 7.28 7.79
CA THR A 29 19.45 8.61 7.17
C THR A 29 18.69 8.53 5.85
N ARG A 30 19.01 7.55 4.99
CA ARG A 30 18.25 7.32 3.75
C ARG A 30 16.78 7.01 4.05
N ARG A 31 16.52 6.16 5.05
CA ARG A 31 15.16 5.86 5.54
C ARG A 31 14.40 7.13 5.93
N ALA A 32 15.04 8.05 6.65
CA ALA A 32 14.41 9.30 7.06
C ALA A 32 13.98 10.15 5.85
N ALA A 33 14.76 10.16 4.77
CA ALA A 33 14.41 10.89 3.55
C ALA A 33 13.06 10.44 2.97
N TYR A 34 12.84 9.12 2.84
CA TYR A 34 11.56 8.60 2.34
C TYR A 34 10.38 8.90 3.26
N LEU A 35 10.59 8.86 4.59
CA LEU A 35 9.54 9.25 5.54
C LEU A 35 9.20 10.73 5.45
N ILE A 36 10.19 11.59 5.24
CA ILE A 36 9.96 13.02 5.02
C ILE A 36 9.15 13.23 3.74
N MET A 37 9.48 12.51 2.65
CA MET A 37 8.70 12.56 1.41
C MET A 37 7.25 12.13 1.61
N ALA A 38 7.01 11.08 2.41
CA ALA A 38 5.66 10.63 2.74
C ALA A 38 4.84 11.71 3.47
N VAL A 39 5.42 12.39 4.46
CA VAL A 39 4.75 13.49 5.18
C VAL A 39 4.58 14.74 4.31
N ILE A 40 5.49 14.98 3.36
CA ILE A 40 5.38 16.10 2.43
C ILE A 40 4.11 15.98 1.59
N VAL A 41 3.78 14.79 1.08
CA VAL A 41 2.65 14.66 0.14
C VAL A 41 1.29 14.84 0.84
N GLU A 42 1.19 14.48 2.12
CA GLU A 42 0.00 14.75 2.95
C GLU A 42 -0.27 16.26 3.08
N GLY A 43 0.79 17.07 3.26
CA GLY A 43 0.65 18.51 3.49
C GLY A 43 0.82 19.40 2.26
N CYS A 44 1.38 18.89 1.17
CA CYS A 44 1.78 19.66 -0.02
C CYS A 44 1.39 18.97 -1.35
N GLY A 45 0.41 18.06 -1.32
CA GLY A 45 -0.01 17.25 -2.46
C GLY A 45 -0.23 18.04 -3.74
N ASP A 46 -1.00 19.13 -3.71
CA ASP A 46 -1.29 19.96 -4.89
C ASP A 46 -0.03 20.49 -5.59
N PHE A 47 0.94 20.97 -4.81
CA PHE A 47 2.20 21.46 -5.36
C PHE A 47 3.05 20.31 -5.91
N VAL A 48 3.09 19.18 -5.21
CA VAL A 48 3.80 17.99 -5.67
C VAL A 48 3.23 17.49 -6.98
N MET A 49 1.90 17.34 -7.08
CA MET A 49 1.21 16.90 -8.31
C MET A 49 1.54 17.80 -9.51
N THR A 50 1.56 19.12 -9.31
CA THR A 50 1.76 20.09 -10.39
C THR A 50 3.22 20.29 -10.81
N ARG A 51 4.19 20.06 -9.91
CA ARG A 51 5.59 20.45 -10.14
C ARG A 51 6.63 19.35 -9.96
N MET A 52 6.36 18.34 -9.14
CA MET A 52 7.40 17.42 -8.65
C MET A 52 7.05 15.94 -8.71
N LEU A 53 5.81 15.58 -9.09
CA LEU A 53 5.28 14.21 -9.02
C LEU A 53 6.21 13.19 -9.68
N SER A 54 6.57 13.40 -10.95
CA SER A 54 7.43 12.46 -11.69
C SER A 54 8.78 12.25 -11.01
N GLN A 55 9.44 13.33 -10.57
CA GLN A 55 10.75 13.25 -9.91
C GLN A 55 10.65 12.56 -8.55
N MET A 56 9.65 12.92 -7.74
CA MET A 56 9.47 12.31 -6.42
C MET A 56 9.09 10.84 -6.53
N LEU A 57 8.25 10.48 -7.49
CA LEU A 57 7.85 9.10 -7.73
C LEU A 57 9.04 8.25 -8.18
N HIS A 58 9.83 8.72 -9.13
CA HIS A 58 11.06 8.05 -9.55
C HIS A 58 12.01 7.80 -8.36
N THR A 59 12.18 8.84 -7.53
CA THR A 59 13.00 8.76 -6.31
C THR A 59 12.50 7.68 -5.35
N VAL A 60 11.20 7.65 -5.08
CA VAL A 60 10.59 6.63 -4.20
C VAL A 60 10.75 5.23 -4.79
N CYS A 61 10.55 5.06 -6.11
CA CYS A 61 10.72 3.77 -6.77
C CYS A 61 12.15 3.24 -6.67
N GLN A 62 13.17 4.10 -6.78
CA GLN A 62 14.56 3.71 -6.54
C GLN A 62 14.77 3.15 -5.13
N GLY A 63 14.11 3.75 -4.13
CA GLY A 63 14.18 3.30 -2.73
C GLY A 63 13.66 1.89 -2.50
N LEU A 64 12.75 1.39 -3.36
CA LEU A 64 12.25 0.01 -3.28
C LEU A 64 13.33 -1.03 -3.60
N SER A 65 14.41 -0.61 -4.28
CA SER A 65 15.57 -1.44 -4.59
C SER A 65 16.77 -1.21 -3.66
N ASP A 66 16.62 -0.42 -2.58
CA ASP A 66 17.73 -0.15 -1.65
C ASP A 66 18.26 -1.45 -1.02
N PRO A 67 19.59 -1.60 -0.81
CA PRO A 67 20.16 -2.79 -0.15
C PRO A 67 19.60 -3.02 1.26
N SER A 68 19.20 -1.95 1.96
CA SER A 68 18.69 -2.01 3.31
C SER A 68 17.16 -2.16 3.39
N HIS A 69 16.70 -3.20 4.10
CA HIS A 69 15.27 -3.48 4.26
C HIS A 69 14.51 -2.34 4.96
N ILE A 70 15.13 -1.62 5.90
CA ILE A 70 14.49 -0.49 6.58
C ILE A 70 14.22 0.69 5.63
N VAL A 71 15.05 0.83 4.59
CA VAL A 71 14.91 1.86 3.56
C VAL A 71 13.83 1.45 2.59
N ARG A 72 13.86 0.21 2.09
CA ARG A 72 12.80 -0.32 1.21
C ARG A 72 11.41 -0.21 1.84
N ASN A 73 11.28 -0.58 3.13
CA ASN A 73 10.03 -0.43 3.89
C ASN A 73 9.56 1.03 3.99
N ALA A 74 10.48 2.01 4.06
CA ALA A 74 10.12 3.42 4.13
C ALA A 74 9.76 3.99 2.76
N ALA A 75 10.46 3.57 1.70
CA ALA A 75 10.08 3.89 0.32
C ALA A 75 8.68 3.34 0.01
N LEU A 76 8.39 2.11 0.41
CA LEU A 76 7.07 1.51 0.23
C LEU A 76 5.95 2.23 1.00
N PHE A 77 6.23 2.66 2.23
CA PHE A 77 5.30 3.50 2.97
C PHE A 77 5.05 4.83 2.24
N ALA A 78 6.11 5.45 1.69
CA ALA A 78 5.96 6.65 0.87
C ALA A 78 5.12 6.38 -0.38
N VAL A 79 5.28 5.24 -1.05
CA VAL A 79 4.41 4.84 -2.16
C VAL A 79 2.93 4.83 -1.72
N GLY A 80 2.60 4.19 -0.61
CA GLY A 80 1.21 4.16 -0.11
C GLY A 80 0.66 5.56 0.16
N GLN A 81 1.44 6.42 0.79
CA GLN A 81 1.06 7.82 1.06
C GLN A 81 0.92 8.65 -0.22
N PHE A 82 1.72 8.36 -1.24
CA PHE A 82 1.57 8.98 -2.55
C PHE A 82 0.27 8.50 -3.22
N SER A 83 -0.07 7.22 -3.10
CA SER A 83 -1.31 6.65 -3.63
C SER A 83 -2.56 7.21 -2.97
N GLU A 84 -2.46 7.62 -1.70
CA GLU A 84 -3.56 8.26 -0.96
C GLU A 84 -3.68 9.76 -1.31
N HIS A 85 -2.56 10.50 -1.30
CA HIS A 85 -2.60 11.97 -1.32
C HIS A 85 -2.32 12.63 -2.69
N LEU A 86 -1.85 11.88 -3.69
CA LEU A 86 -1.52 12.42 -5.02
C LEU A 86 -2.50 11.98 -6.11
N GLN A 87 -3.74 11.67 -5.71
CA GLN A 87 -4.82 11.34 -6.63
C GLN A 87 -5.43 12.60 -7.26
N PRO A 88 -5.91 12.54 -8.52
CA PRO A 88 -5.93 11.36 -9.41
C PRO A 88 -4.63 11.18 -10.21
N ASP A 89 -3.68 12.11 -10.11
CA ASP A 89 -2.51 12.18 -11.00
C ASP A 89 -1.57 10.98 -10.89
N ILE A 90 -1.38 10.42 -9.70
CA ILE A 90 -0.53 9.23 -9.51
C ILE A 90 -1.07 8.00 -10.22
N SER A 91 -2.39 7.87 -10.42
CA SER A 91 -2.97 6.73 -11.12
C SER A 91 -2.48 6.59 -12.57
N LYS A 92 -1.97 7.67 -13.17
CA LYS A 92 -1.31 7.65 -14.49
C LYS A 92 -0.03 6.81 -14.51
N TYR A 93 0.56 6.55 -13.35
CA TYR A 93 1.79 5.77 -13.17
C TYR A 93 1.53 4.35 -12.67
N ALA A 94 0.26 3.91 -12.57
CA ALA A 94 -0.07 2.59 -12.05
C ALA A 94 0.62 1.44 -12.81
N SER A 95 0.86 1.60 -14.12
CA SER A 95 1.57 0.61 -14.92
C SER A 95 3.05 0.44 -14.57
N GLU A 96 3.67 1.46 -14.00
CA GLU A 96 5.03 1.37 -13.47
C GLU A 96 5.04 0.90 -12.02
N LEU A 97 4.09 1.38 -11.21
CA LEU A 97 4.08 1.17 -9.76
C LEU A 97 3.60 -0.23 -9.35
N LEU A 98 2.51 -0.72 -9.94
CA LEU A 98 1.90 -1.99 -9.53
C LEU A 98 2.82 -3.20 -9.71
N PRO A 99 3.57 -3.36 -10.83
CA PRO A 99 4.52 -4.47 -10.96
C PRO A 99 5.60 -4.46 -9.87
N ILE A 100 6.12 -3.28 -9.54
CA ILE A 100 7.15 -3.14 -8.49
C ILE A 100 6.56 -3.46 -7.13
N LEU A 101 5.34 -3.00 -6.86
CA LEU A 101 4.62 -3.29 -5.63
C LEU A 101 4.37 -4.80 -5.47
N PHE A 102 3.90 -5.49 -6.51
CA PHE A 102 3.71 -6.94 -6.47
C PHE A 102 5.01 -7.71 -6.24
N GLN A 103 6.11 -7.29 -6.87
CA GLN A 103 7.41 -7.90 -6.62
C GLN A 103 7.80 -7.76 -5.13
N TYR A 104 7.59 -6.57 -4.55
CA TYR A 104 7.90 -6.34 -3.14
C TYR A 104 7.00 -7.15 -2.21
N LEU A 105 5.70 -7.18 -2.51
CA LEU A 105 4.69 -7.91 -1.75
C LEU A 105 5.02 -9.40 -1.66
N ASN A 106 5.33 -10.04 -2.79
CA ASN A 106 5.74 -11.45 -2.82
C ASN A 106 7.00 -11.70 -1.97
N LYS A 107 8.04 -10.87 -2.14
CA LYS A 107 9.25 -10.97 -1.33
C LYS A 107 8.97 -10.75 0.16
N SER A 108 8.10 -9.81 0.50
CA SER A 108 7.76 -9.53 1.90
C SER A 108 7.02 -10.71 2.54
N MET A 109 6.19 -11.43 1.79
CA MET A 109 5.53 -12.65 2.26
C MET A 109 6.54 -13.77 2.53
N GLU A 110 7.57 -13.93 1.68
CA GLU A 110 8.65 -14.90 1.90
C GLU A 110 9.50 -14.57 3.15
N GLU A 111 9.67 -13.28 3.43
CA GLU A 111 10.43 -12.76 4.58
C GLU A 111 9.55 -12.49 5.82
N MET A 112 8.29 -12.95 5.84
CA MET A 112 7.29 -12.59 6.86
C MET A 112 7.78 -12.82 8.29
N GLU A 113 8.37 -13.98 8.56
CA GLU A 113 8.93 -14.34 9.88
C GLU A 113 10.05 -13.39 10.33
N LYS A 114 10.83 -12.88 9.38
CA LYS A 114 11.99 -12.01 9.65
C LYS A 114 11.60 -10.54 9.77
N ASN A 115 10.51 -10.13 9.12
CA ASN A 115 10.11 -8.72 9.00
C ASN A 115 8.57 -8.54 8.96
N PRO A 116 7.84 -8.92 10.02
CA PRO A 116 6.38 -8.85 10.03
C PRO A 116 5.85 -7.41 9.87
N LYS A 117 6.57 -6.42 10.42
CA LYS A 117 6.24 -5.00 10.26
C LYS A 117 6.37 -4.51 8.82
N GLY A 118 7.29 -5.07 8.05
CA GLY A 118 7.42 -4.78 6.61
C GLY A 118 6.23 -5.29 5.83
N VAL A 119 5.79 -6.52 6.11
CA VAL A 119 4.61 -7.13 5.46
C VAL A 119 3.37 -6.26 5.64
N VAL A 120 3.08 -5.81 6.86
CA VAL A 120 1.92 -4.94 7.12
C VAL A 120 1.97 -3.66 6.30
N LYS A 121 3.14 -3.02 6.19
CA LYS A 121 3.31 -1.79 5.41
C LYS A 121 3.12 -2.03 3.91
N SER A 122 3.59 -3.17 3.39
CA SER A 122 3.38 -3.53 1.98
C SER A 122 1.89 -3.68 1.66
N HIS A 123 1.15 -4.36 2.53
CA HIS A 123 -0.28 -4.60 2.34
C HIS A 123 -1.09 -3.30 2.45
N TYR A 124 -0.70 -2.38 3.33
CA TYR A 124 -1.32 -1.05 3.39
C TYR A 124 -1.09 -0.25 2.10
N ALA A 125 0.13 -0.25 1.57
CA ALA A 125 0.40 0.41 0.29
C ALA A 125 -0.44 -0.19 -0.86
N LEU A 126 -0.63 -1.51 -0.85
CA LEU A 126 -1.49 -2.21 -1.82
C LEU A 126 -2.96 -1.81 -1.70
N GLU A 127 -3.51 -1.84 -0.48
CA GLU A 127 -4.89 -1.42 -0.20
C GLU A 127 -5.14 -0.01 -0.73
N MET A 128 -4.29 0.96 -0.36
CA MET A 128 -4.43 2.35 -0.82
C MET A 128 -4.39 2.50 -2.34
N PHE A 129 -3.59 1.70 -3.05
CA PHE A 129 -3.67 1.68 -4.50
C PHE A 129 -5.00 1.11 -5.02
N CYS A 130 -5.46 0.00 -4.46
CA CYS A 130 -6.68 -0.66 -4.91
C CYS A 130 -7.89 0.24 -4.74
N GLU A 131 -7.96 0.97 -3.62
CA GLU A 131 -9.03 1.94 -3.32
C GLU A 131 -9.10 3.08 -4.33
N ASN A 132 -7.94 3.58 -4.76
CA ASN A 132 -7.89 4.82 -5.54
C ASN A 132 -7.78 4.62 -7.05
N LEU A 133 -7.41 3.43 -7.53
CA LEU A 133 -7.17 3.20 -8.96
C LEU A 133 -8.45 3.03 -9.78
N GLY A 134 -9.57 2.70 -9.15
CA GLY A 134 -10.84 2.45 -9.82
C GLY A 134 -10.70 1.44 -10.96
N VAL A 135 -11.30 1.72 -12.12
CA VAL A 135 -11.26 0.83 -13.30
C VAL A 135 -9.84 0.57 -13.84
N GLY A 136 -8.84 1.36 -13.44
CA GLY A 136 -7.44 1.13 -13.78
C GLY A 136 -6.87 -0.17 -13.17
N ILE A 137 -7.56 -0.78 -12.20
CA ILE A 137 -7.16 -2.05 -11.59
C ILE A 137 -7.39 -3.26 -12.51
N LEU A 138 -8.28 -3.13 -13.49
CA LEU A 138 -8.75 -4.23 -14.33
C LEU A 138 -7.65 -5.02 -15.07
N PRO A 139 -6.59 -4.38 -15.60
CA PRO A 139 -5.48 -5.10 -16.23
C PRO A 139 -4.70 -5.99 -15.25
N TYR A 140 -4.75 -5.68 -13.96
CA TYR A 140 -3.99 -6.34 -12.89
C TYR A 140 -4.85 -7.28 -12.04
N LEU A 141 -6.17 -7.28 -12.26
CA LEU A 141 -7.13 -7.99 -11.44
C LEU A 141 -6.81 -9.49 -11.28
N PRO A 142 -6.39 -10.25 -12.32
CA PRO A 142 -6.08 -11.67 -12.15
C PRO A 142 -4.91 -11.92 -11.19
N ASP A 143 -3.80 -11.21 -11.38
CA ASP A 143 -2.60 -11.34 -10.55
C ASP A 143 -2.87 -10.85 -9.12
N LEU A 144 -3.60 -9.74 -9.00
CA LEU A 144 -4.04 -9.17 -7.72
C LEU A 144 -4.88 -10.17 -6.94
N MET A 145 -5.93 -10.73 -7.54
CA MET A 145 -6.82 -11.67 -6.86
C MET A 145 -6.09 -12.96 -6.49
N SER A 146 -5.24 -13.49 -7.38
CA SER A 146 -4.40 -14.65 -7.05
C SER A 146 -3.52 -14.38 -5.82
N TYR A 147 -2.94 -13.18 -5.72
CA TYR A 147 -2.11 -12.78 -4.58
C TYR A 147 -2.95 -12.63 -3.30
N LEU A 148 -4.03 -11.85 -3.33
CA LEU A 148 -4.86 -11.53 -2.16
C LEU A 148 -5.52 -12.78 -1.55
N LEU A 149 -6.06 -13.67 -2.38
CA LEU A 149 -6.65 -14.93 -1.93
C LEU A 149 -5.59 -15.83 -1.27
N ASN A 150 -4.36 -15.84 -1.81
CA ASN A 150 -3.24 -16.56 -1.20
C ASN A 150 -2.85 -15.97 0.17
N VAL A 151 -2.84 -14.65 0.33
CA VAL A 151 -2.60 -13.98 1.62
C VAL A 151 -3.63 -14.41 2.66
N ILE A 152 -4.92 -14.36 2.33
CA ILE A 152 -6.00 -14.72 3.27
C ILE A 152 -5.89 -16.19 3.70
N LYS A 153 -5.56 -17.08 2.75
CA LYS A 153 -5.44 -18.50 3.00
C LYS A 153 -4.21 -18.87 3.85
N ASN A 154 -3.05 -18.29 3.55
CA ASN A 154 -1.76 -18.79 4.02
C ASN A 154 -1.03 -17.86 5.01
N CYS A 155 -1.41 -16.59 5.12
CA CYS A 155 -0.84 -15.70 6.14
C CYS A 155 -1.37 -16.10 7.53
N HIS A 156 -0.54 -16.01 8.58
CA HIS A 156 -0.97 -16.20 9.97
C HIS A 156 -1.14 -14.87 10.72
N LEU A 157 -0.70 -13.76 10.13
CA LEU A 157 -0.84 -12.42 10.72
C LEU A 157 -2.23 -11.85 10.42
N HIS A 158 -2.93 -11.34 11.43
CA HIS A 158 -4.27 -10.78 11.27
C HIS A 158 -4.28 -9.50 10.40
N LYS A 159 -3.36 -8.56 10.63
CA LYS A 159 -3.39 -7.27 9.94
C LYS A 159 -3.19 -7.37 8.40
N PRO A 160 -2.25 -8.17 7.87
CA PRO A 160 -2.17 -8.39 6.42
C PRO A 160 -3.42 -9.05 5.81
N LYS A 161 -4.11 -9.94 6.55
CA LYS A 161 -5.40 -10.49 6.09
C LYS A 161 -6.49 -9.43 6.02
N GLU A 162 -6.58 -8.58 7.05
CA GLU A 162 -7.54 -7.47 7.10
C GLU A 162 -7.36 -6.54 5.90
N LEU A 163 -6.12 -6.13 5.65
CA LEU A 163 -5.76 -5.28 4.51
C LEU A 163 -6.02 -5.98 3.16
N ALA A 164 -5.77 -7.29 3.07
CA ALA A 164 -6.08 -8.06 1.87
C ALA A 164 -7.58 -8.16 1.60
N ILE A 165 -8.41 -8.34 2.64
CA ILE A 165 -9.87 -8.35 2.52
C ILE A 165 -10.36 -6.98 2.05
N SER A 166 -9.89 -5.90 2.68
CA SER A 166 -10.21 -4.53 2.27
C SER A 166 -9.83 -4.24 0.81
N ALA A 167 -8.63 -4.67 0.40
CA ALA A 167 -8.18 -4.56 -1.00
C ALA A 167 -9.06 -5.36 -1.98
N ILE A 168 -9.59 -6.52 -1.59
CA ILE A 168 -10.58 -7.25 -2.39
C ILE A 168 -11.86 -6.43 -2.53
N GLY A 169 -12.36 -5.82 -1.46
CA GLY A 169 -13.54 -4.94 -1.50
C GLY A 169 -13.36 -3.76 -2.44
N ALA A 170 -12.22 -3.06 -2.33
CA ALA A 170 -11.86 -1.98 -3.24
C ALA A 170 -11.80 -2.44 -4.71
N ALA A 171 -11.15 -3.58 -4.96
CA ALA A 171 -11.08 -4.18 -6.29
C ALA A 171 -12.45 -4.60 -6.82
N ALA A 172 -13.34 -5.12 -5.97
CA ALA A 172 -14.70 -5.52 -6.33
C ALA A 172 -15.55 -4.33 -6.75
N ASN A 173 -15.50 -3.23 -5.99
CA ASN A 173 -16.19 -1.99 -6.31
C ASN A 173 -15.76 -1.43 -7.68
N ALA A 174 -14.46 -1.50 -7.99
CA ALA A 174 -13.91 -1.11 -9.28
C ALA A 174 -14.25 -2.08 -10.42
N ALA A 175 -14.17 -3.39 -10.17
CA ALA A 175 -14.25 -4.43 -11.20
C ALA A 175 -15.69 -4.84 -11.55
N LYS A 176 -16.64 -4.67 -10.62
CA LYS A 176 -18.06 -5.01 -10.77
C LYS A 176 -18.21 -6.46 -11.28
N GLU A 177 -18.94 -6.68 -12.37
CA GLU A 177 -19.20 -7.99 -12.97
C GLU A 177 -17.91 -8.78 -13.28
N LYS A 178 -16.77 -8.11 -13.47
CA LYS A 178 -15.48 -8.77 -13.69
C LYS A 178 -14.94 -9.49 -12.45
N MET A 179 -15.54 -9.30 -11.28
CA MET A 179 -15.24 -10.05 -10.06
C MET A 179 -15.85 -11.46 -10.04
N THR A 180 -16.83 -11.75 -10.92
CA THR A 180 -17.54 -13.04 -11.00
C THR A 180 -16.63 -14.28 -10.95
N PRO A 181 -15.48 -14.33 -11.67
CA PRO A 181 -14.61 -15.52 -11.65
C PRO A 181 -14.03 -15.85 -10.26
N TYR A 182 -13.90 -14.86 -9.38
CA TYR A 182 -13.26 -15.01 -8.07
C TYR A 182 -14.27 -15.15 -6.92
N PHE A 183 -15.55 -14.84 -7.18
CA PHE A 183 -16.59 -14.76 -6.16
C PHE A 183 -16.73 -16.04 -5.33
N LYS A 184 -16.66 -17.22 -5.98
CA LYS A 184 -16.75 -18.51 -5.30
C LYS A 184 -15.62 -18.69 -4.27
N ASP A 185 -14.38 -18.40 -4.68
CA ASP A 185 -13.20 -18.56 -3.82
C ASP A 185 -13.21 -17.54 -2.67
N ILE A 186 -13.68 -16.31 -2.93
CA ILE A 186 -13.89 -15.28 -1.90
C ILE A 186 -14.87 -15.79 -0.83
N LEU A 187 -16.03 -16.28 -1.24
CA LEU A 187 -17.05 -16.80 -0.31
C LEU A 187 -16.56 -17.99 0.51
N GLU A 188 -15.81 -18.90 -0.12
CA GLU A 188 -15.25 -20.06 0.56
C GLU A 188 -14.25 -19.65 1.66
N LEU A 189 -13.39 -18.67 1.38
CA LEU A 189 -12.45 -18.12 2.36
C LEU A 189 -13.14 -17.27 3.43
N PHE A 190 -14.19 -16.52 3.08
CA PHE A 190 -14.89 -15.63 4.01
C PHE A 190 -15.82 -16.38 4.95
N LYS A 191 -16.24 -17.60 4.60
CA LYS A 191 -17.18 -18.40 5.39
C LYS A 191 -16.84 -18.42 6.89
N VAL A 192 -15.58 -18.66 7.25
CA VAL A 192 -15.14 -18.71 8.66
C VAL A 192 -15.33 -17.39 9.41
N TYR A 193 -15.24 -16.25 8.71
CA TYR A 193 -15.47 -14.93 9.28
C TYR A 193 -16.97 -14.61 9.36
N LEU A 194 -17.77 -15.09 8.42
CA LEU A 194 -19.21 -14.81 8.36
C LEU A 194 -20.05 -15.70 9.29
N THR A 195 -19.65 -16.95 9.50
CA THR A 195 -20.42 -17.91 10.33
C THR A 195 -20.13 -17.78 11.82
N GLY A 196 -19.09 -17.04 12.21
CA GLY A 196 -18.68 -16.91 13.61
C GLY A 196 -18.21 -18.22 14.26
N GLU A 197 -17.96 -19.27 13.47
CA GLU A 197 -17.54 -20.60 13.95
C GLU A 197 -16.11 -20.63 14.53
N SER A 198 -15.46 -19.47 14.69
CA SER A 198 -14.18 -19.34 15.36
C SER A 198 -14.32 -19.53 16.87
N THR A 199 -13.62 -20.52 17.42
CA THR A 199 -13.58 -20.91 18.85
C THR A 199 -13.01 -19.84 19.80
N GLU A 200 -12.73 -18.63 19.31
CA GLU A 200 -12.10 -17.53 20.04
C GLU A 200 -13.04 -16.32 20.04
N GLU A 201 -14.15 -16.40 20.79
CA GLU A 201 -15.24 -15.40 20.79
C GLU A 201 -14.85 -13.99 21.31
N ASP A 202 -13.61 -13.78 21.76
CA ASP A 202 -13.15 -12.52 22.37
C ASP A 202 -11.89 -11.89 21.73
N ASN A 203 -11.51 -12.27 20.51
CA ASN A 203 -10.39 -11.62 19.84
C ASN A 203 -10.84 -10.38 19.03
N GLU A 204 -10.45 -9.18 19.47
CA GLU A 204 -10.72 -7.91 18.78
C GLU A 204 -10.22 -7.91 17.32
N GLU A 205 -9.13 -8.64 17.04
CA GLU A 205 -8.58 -8.78 15.69
C GLU A 205 -9.47 -9.64 14.78
N MET A 206 -10.13 -10.66 15.34
CA MET A 206 -11.09 -11.46 14.59
C MET A 206 -12.33 -10.64 14.23
N LYS A 207 -12.85 -9.83 15.15
CA LYS A 207 -13.98 -8.92 14.86
C LYS A 207 -13.66 -7.95 13.71
N LYS A 208 -12.43 -7.45 13.62
CA LYS A 208 -11.98 -6.61 12.49
C LYS A 208 -12.01 -7.36 11.16
N LEU A 209 -11.58 -8.62 11.14
CA LEU A 209 -11.66 -9.47 9.94
C LEU A 209 -13.10 -9.78 9.53
N GLN A 210 -13.99 -10.03 10.50
CA GLN A 210 -15.41 -10.25 10.25
C GLN A 210 -16.07 -9.00 9.63
N LEU A 211 -15.82 -7.83 10.22
CA LEU A 211 -16.33 -6.56 9.71
C LEU A 211 -15.84 -6.30 8.28
N ALA A 212 -14.54 -6.43 8.03
CA ALA A 212 -13.97 -6.24 6.70
C ALA A 212 -14.57 -7.20 5.66
N ALA A 213 -14.82 -8.47 6.04
CA ALA A 213 -15.42 -9.46 5.16
C ALA A 213 -16.89 -9.14 4.84
N ILE A 214 -17.64 -8.65 5.83
CA ILE A 214 -19.04 -8.21 5.64
C ILE A 214 -19.08 -6.99 4.72
N ASP A 215 -18.26 -5.97 4.99
CA ASP A 215 -18.20 -4.74 4.20
C ASP A 215 -17.80 -5.01 2.74
N THR A 216 -16.95 -6.00 2.51
CA THR A 216 -16.52 -6.42 1.16
C THR A 216 -17.65 -7.07 0.34
N LEU A 217 -18.64 -7.67 1.01
CA LEU A 217 -19.77 -8.36 0.35
C LEU A 217 -21.02 -7.47 0.19
N ALA A 218 -21.02 -6.27 0.79
CA ALA A 218 -22.11 -5.30 0.71
C ALA A 218 -22.12 -4.57 -0.64
#